data_AF-A0A238YF44-F1
#
_entry.id   AF-A0A238YF44-F1
#
_cell.length_a   1.000
_cell.length_b   1.000
_cell.length_c   1.000
_cell.angle_alpha   90.00
_cell.angle_beta   90.00
_cell.angle_gamma   90.00
#
_symmetry.space_group_name_H-M   'P 1'
#
loop_
_entity.id
_entity.type
_entity.pdbx_description
1 polymer ?
#
loop_
_entity_poly.entity_id
_entity_poly.type
_entity_poly.pdbx_seq_one_letter_code
_entity_poly.pdbx_strand_id
1 'polypeptide(L)'
;MKVCDISDSLLRLQDLEIDARRIRAKIEDLKNRKRELIEIRKKFEKELENLKTQIEEKRFRLKDLENFIEYKKQRLKELSAKKEKVSSRKEFKNLLRQIAKTEDDIIRAREEIKTLFEELKKIENQNSEKIGKIEAQLEEVKNGIKKISEEIDKKEEELQSLKSKLSILKSEVPADILKIYESLKDRFNGLVFADISSGSCEGCGITFSPAEFAKLNREIKNGKGRCPYCGRFVFTK
;
A
#
# COMPACT_ATOMS: atom_id res chain seq x y z
N MET A 1 -43.95 13.16 -18.19
CA MET A 1 -43.80 12.71 -16.79
C MET A 1 -44.83 13.42 -15.95
N LYS A 2 -45.61 12.69 -15.16
CA LYS A 2 -46.46 13.29 -14.13
C LYS A 2 -45.54 13.88 -13.06
N VAL A 3 -45.99 14.91 -12.35
CA VAL A 3 -45.13 15.63 -11.40
C VAL A 3 -44.69 14.74 -10.21
N CYS A 4 -45.45 13.68 -9.88
CA CYS A 4 -45.02 12.64 -8.94
C CYS A 4 -43.75 11.89 -9.40
N ASP A 5 -43.59 11.66 -10.72
CA ASP A 5 -42.45 10.91 -11.26
C ASP A 5 -41.11 11.68 -11.07
N ILE A 6 -41.16 13.01 -10.98
CA ILE A 6 -39.97 13.86 -10.86
C ILE A 6 -39.40 13.84 -9.43
N SER A 7 -40.27 13.86 -8.42
CA SER A 7 -39.86 13.78 -7.02
C SER A 7 -39.19 12.44 -6.72
N ASP A 8 -39.74 11.35 -7.25
CA ASP A 8 -39.17 10.00 -7.11
C ASP A 8 -37.81 9.88 -7.82
N SER A 9 -37.67 10.45 -9.02
CA SER A 9 -36.39 10.47 -9.74
C SER A 9 -35.31 11.27 -9.01
N LEU A 10 -35.67 12.39 -8.37
CA LEU A 10 -34.75 13.19 -7.56
C LEU A 10 -34.35 12.49 -6.25
N LEU A 11 -35.27 11.76 -5.62
CA LEU A 11 -34.95 10.97 -4.42
C LEU A 11 -33.97 9.84 -4.78
N ARG A 12 -34.23 9.11 -5.88
CA ARG A 12 -33.30 8.11 -6.42
C ARG A 12 -31.95 8.71 -6.80
N LEU A 13 -31.94 9.93 -7.33
CA LEU A 13 -30.70 10.66 -7.63
C LEU A 13 -29.89 10.91 -6.34
N GLN A 14 -30.55 11.35 -5.27
CA GLN A 14 -29.92 11.56 -3.97
C GLN A 14 -29.32 10.27 -3.42
N ASP A 15 -30.08 9.18 -3.43
CA ASP A 15 -29.63 7.89 -2.90
C ASP A 15 -28.40 7.37 -3.65
N LEU A 16 -28.41 7.42 -4.98
CA LEU A 16 -27.25 7.01 -5.79
C LEU A 16 -26.04 7.94 -5.62
N GLU A 17 -26.24 9.24 -5.39
CA GLU A 17 -25.15 10.17 -5.09
C GLU A 17 -24.53 9.89 -3.70
N ILE A 18 -25.36 9.54 -2.71
CA ILE A 18 -24.92 9.11 -1.37
C ILE A 18 -24.12 7.82 -1.48
N ASP A 19 -24.61 6.81 -2.21
CA ASP A 19 -23.91 5.55 -2.44
C ASP A 19 -22.57 5.77 -3.15
N ALA A 20 -22.56 6.60 -4.21
CA ALA A 20 -21.34 6.94 -4.92
C ALA A 20 -20.32 7.68 -4.04
N ARG A 21 -20.79 8.47 -3.06
CA ARG A 21 -19.92 9.11 -2.06
C ARG A 21 -19.36 8.09 -1.06
N ARG A 22 -20.20 7.16 -0.59
CA ARG A 22 -19.80 6.09 0.33
C ARG A 22 -18.75 5.18 -0.30
N ILE A 23 -18.94 4.78 -1.56
CA ILE A 23 -17.97 3.95 -2.29
C ILE A 23 -16.66 4.72 -2.51
N ARG A 24 -16.72 6.01 -2.87
CA ARG A 24 -15.51 6.86 -2.98
C ARG A 24 -14.73 6.91 -1.67
N ALA A 25 -15.41 7.15 -0.55
CA ALA A 25 -14.77 7.13 0.76
C ALA A 25 -14.14 5.76 1.05
N LYS A 26 -14.82 4.66 0.68
CA LYS A 26 -14.27 3.31 0.86
C LYS A 26 -13.05 3.03 -0.02
N ILE A 27 -13.04 3.49 -1.26
CA ILE A 27 -11.87 3.38 -2.15
C ILE A 27 -10.68 4.12 -1.54
N GLU A 28 -10.89 5.33 -1.00
CA GLU A 28 -9.80 6.10 -0.39
C GLU A 28 -9.25 5.42 0.88
N ASP A 29 -10.13 4.87 1.74
CA ASP A 29 -9.75 4.03 2.87
C ASP A 29 -8.90 2.83 2.46
N LEU A 30 -9.33 2.10 1.41
CA LEU A 30 -8.57 0.98 0.86
C LEU A 30 -7.22 1.42 0.27
N LYS A 31 -7.16 2.56 -0.41
CA LYS A 31 -5.91 3.14 -0.93
C LYS A 31 -4.95 3.51 0.20
N ASN A 32 -5.44 4.05 1.30
CA ASN A 32 -4.64 4.33 2.50
C ASN A 32 -4.07 3.03 3.08
N ARG A 33 -4.90 2.03 3.29
CA ARG A 33 -4.47 0.73 3.80
C ARG A 33 -3.46 0.04 2.88
N LYS A 34 -3.64 0.15 1.55
CA LYS A 34 -2.67 -0.35 0.56
C LYS A 34 -1.33 0.37 0.68
N ARG A 35 -1.31 1.70 0.87
CA ARG A 35 -0.09 2.47 1.09
C ARG A 35 0.65 2.00 2.34
N GLU A 36 -0.06 1.78 3.45
CA GLU A 36 0.53 1.26 4.69
C GLU A 36 1.19 -0.12 4.49
N LEU A 37 0.51 -1.05 3.81
CA LEU A 37 1.08 -2.35 3.50
C LEU A 37 2.31 -2.28 2.59
N ILE A 38 2.34 -1.34 1.63
CA ILE A 38 3.51 -1.12 0.77
C ILE A 38 4.71 -0.64 1.61
N GLU A 39 4.50 0.24 2.57
CA GLU A 39 5.57 0.70 3.46
C GLU A 39 6.06 -0.42 4.39
N ILE A 40 5.16 -1.26 4.90
CA ILE A 40 5.53 -2.47 5.64
C ILE A 40 6.37 -3.42 4.77
N ARG A 41 5.94 -3.64 3.52
CA ARG A 41 6.68 -4.48 2.56
C ARG A 41 8.11 -3.98 2.35
N LYS A 42 8.28 -2.67 2.11
CA LYS A 42 9.60 -2.06 1.92
C LYS A 42 10.50 -2.25 3.15
N LYS A 43 9.96 -2.12 4.36
CA LYS A 43 10.71 -2.35 5.60
C LYS A 43 11.23 -3.78 5.69
N PHE A 44 10.37 -4.76 5.43
CA PHE A 44 10.77 -6.17 5.42
C PHE A 44 11.74 -6.52 4.28
N GLU A 45 11.55 -5.98 3.07
CA GLU A 45 12.48 -6.15 1.96
C GLU A 45 13.88 -5.63 2.31
N LYS A 46 13.96 -4.43 2.90
CA LYS A 46 15.23 -3.84 3.33
C LYS A 46 15.90 -4.63 4.46
N GLU A 47 15.11 -5.13 5.43
CA GLU A 47 15.65 -5.95 6.51
C GLU A 47 16.20 -7.27 5.97
N LEU A 48 15.48 -7.93 5.05
CA LEU A 48 15.91 -9.16 4.40
C LEU A 48 17.18 -8.95 3.56
N GLU A 49 17.23 -7.86 2.80
CA GLU A 49 18.40 -7.50 2.00
C GLU A 49 19.63 -7.30 2.89
N ASN A 50 19.52 -6.52 3.97
CA ASN A 50 20.63 -6.30 4.89
C ASN A 50 21.16 -7.61 5.50
N LEU A 51 20.27 -8.52 5.90
CA LEU A 51 20.66 -9.83 6.43
C LEU A 51 21.37 -10.68 5.38
N LYS A 52 20.87 -10.70 4.14
CA LYS A 52 21.50 -11.45 3.03
C LYS A 52 22.86 -10.86 2.66
N THR A 53 22.98 -9.53 2.61
CA THR A 53 24.25 -8.85 2.31
C THR A 53 25.33 -9.18 3.34
N GLN A 54 25.01 -9.18 4.65
CA GLN A 54 25.99 -9.55 5.68
C GLN A 54 26.53 -10.98 5.53
N ILE A 55 25.67 -11.92 5.10
CA ILE A 55 26.05 -13.30 4.85
C ILE A 55 26.93 -13.38 3.60
N GLU A 56 26.53 -12.72 2.51
CA GLU A 56 27.26 -12.73 1.24
C GLU A 56 28.63 -12.03 1.33
N GLU A 57 28.76 -10.93 2.08
CA GLU A 57 30.04 -10.27 2.32
C GLU A 57 31.06 -11.20 3.01
N LYS A 58 30.60 -11.96 4.01
CA LYS A 58 31.46 -12.93 4.71
C LYS A 58 31.81 -14.12 3.81
N ARG A 59 30.88 -14.61 3.00
CA ARG A 59 31.14 -15.66 2.00
C ARG A 59 32.14 -15.20 0.95
N PHE A 60 32.01 -13.97 0.47
CA PHE A 60 32.95 -13.37 -0.47
C PHE A 60 34.35 -13.27 0.15
N ARG A 61 34.46 -12.77 1.39
CA ARG A 61 35.75 -12.68 2.09
C ARG A 61 36.41 -14.05 2.30
N LEU A 62 35.64 -15.08 2.64
CA LEU A 62 36.14 -16.45 2.73
C LEU A 62 36.74 -16.91 1.41
N LYS A 63 36.00 -16.74 0.30
CA LYS A 63 36.45 -17.12 -1.03
C LYS A 63 37.72 -16.37 -1.46
N ASP A 64 37.81 -15.08 -1.13
CA ASP A 64 39.01 -14.28 -1.40
C ASP A 64 40.24 -14.80 -0.63
N LEU A 65 40.09 -15.16 0.64
CA LEU A 65 41.17 -15.74 1.43
C LEU A 65 41.58 -17.14 0.93
N GLU A 66 40.63 -17.94 0.48
CA GLU A 66 40.91 -19.25 -0.15
C GLU A 66 41.75 -19.09 -1.41
N ASN A 67 41.36 -18.18 -2.30
CA ASN A 67 42.11 -17.83 -3.52
C ASN A 67 43.50 -17.29 -3.17
N PHE A 68 43.60 -16.45 -2.15
CA PHE A 68 44.88 -15.90 -1.67
C PHE A 68 45.82 -17.01 -1.17
N ILE A 69 45.30 -17.97 -0.40
CA ILE A 69 46.08 -19.14 0.06
C ILE A 69 46.55 -19.97 -1.14
N GLU A 70 45.70 -20.20 -2.14
CA GLU A 70 46.08 -20.94 -3.33
C GLU A 70 47.21 -20.25 -4.09
N TYR A 71 47.09 -18.94 -4.34
CA TYR A 71 48.14 -18.13 -4.93
C TYR A 71 49.45 -18.21 -4.14
N LYS A 72 49.38 -18.07 -2.81
CA LYS A 72 50.57 -18.15 -1.94
C LYS A 72 51.20 -19.54 -1.95
N LYS A 73 50.41 -20.62 -2.01
CA LYS A 73 50.93 -21.99 -2.15
C LYS A 73 51.66 -22.19 -3.47
N GLN A 74 51.15 -21.66 -4.57
CA GLN A 74 51.86 -21.69 -5.86
C GLN A 74 53.19 -20.94 -5.76
N ARG A 75 53.17 -19.73 -5.18
CA ARG A 75 54.39 -18.95 -4.95
C ARG A 75 55.42 -19.67 -4.07
N LEU A 76 54.96 -20.37 -3.03
CA LEU A 76 55.81 -21.17 -2.16
C LEU A 76 56.54 -22.27 -2.96
N LYS A 77 55.82 -22.99 -3.84
CA LYS A 77 56.43 -24.00 -4.74
C LYS A 77 57.51 -23.40 -5.63
N GLU A 78 57.26 -22.24 -6.23
CA GLU A 78 58.25 -21.54 -7.06
C GLU A 78 59.51 -21.14 -6.29
N LEU A 79 59.34 -20.58 -5.08
CA LEU A 79 60.44 -20.16 -4.24
C LEU A 79 61.28 -21.34 -3.77
N SER A 80 60.65 -22.46 -3.42
CA SER A 80 61.33 -23.70 -3.07
C SER A 80 62.14 -24.27 -4.23
N ALA A 81 61.56 -24.32 -5.45
CA ALA A 81 62.29 -24.76 -6.63
C ALA A 81 63.48 -23.84 -6.99
N LYS A 82 63.35 -22.52 -6.76
CA LYS A 82 64.47 -21.56 -6.94
C LYS A 82 65.56 -21.75 -5.90
N LYS A 83 65.19 -22.02 -4.64
CA LYS A 83 66.12 -22.25 -3.53
C LYS A 83 67.03 -23.46 -3.81
N GLU A 84 66.50 -24.52 -4.41
CA GLU A 84 67.26 -25.73 -4.77
C GLU A 84 68.30 -25.49 -5.86
N LYS A 85 68.14 -24.44 -6.69
CA LYS A 85 69.00 -24.15 -7.85
C LYS A 85 70.06 -23.07 -7.57
N VAL A 86 70.03 -22.43 -6.41
CA VAL A 86 70.89 -21.28 -6.07
C VAL A 86 72.18 -21.74 -5.38
N SER A 87 73.32 -21.33 -5.92
CA SER A 87 74.66 -21.59 -5.35
C SER A 87 75.15 -20.45 -4.43
N SER A 88 74.57 -19.25 -4.56
CA SER A 88 74.95 -18.08 -3.76
C SER A 88 74.36 -18.12 -2.36
N ARG A 89 75.23 -18.08 -1.33
CA ARG A 89 74.83 -18.10 0.10
C ARG A 89 73.89 -16.95 0.46
N LYS A 90 74.09 -15.76 -0.14
CA LYS A 90 73.28 -14.56 0.10
C LYS A 90 71.87 -14.72 -0.47
N GLU A 91 71.77 -15.23 -1.70
CA GLU A 91 70.47 -15.48 -2.36
C GLU A 91 69.70 -16.59 -1.67
N PHE A 92 70.38 -17.66 -1.24
CA PHE A 92 69.76 -18.73 -0.46
C PHE A 92 69.11 -18.22 0.83
N LYS A 93 69.84 -17.37 1.60
CA LYS A 93 69.31 -16.75 2.82
C LYS A 93 68.11 -15.83 2.52
N ASN A 94 68.13 -15.11 1.40
CA ASN A 94 67.01 -14.28 0.98
C ASN A 94 65.78 -15.12 0.59
N LEU A 95 65.96 -16.22 -0.13
CA LEU A 95 64.88 -17.14 -0.49
C LEU A 95 64.26 -17.79 0.74
N LEU A 96 65.08 -18.20 1.73
CA LEU A 96 64.56 -18.70 3.01
C LEU A 96 63.67 -17.67 3.72
N ARG A 97 64.05 -16.39 3.73
CA ARG A 97 63.22 -15.32 4.31
C ARG A 97 61.90 -15.13 3.56
N GLN A 98 61.93 -15.22 2.22
CA GLN A 98 60.71 -15.11 1.41
C GLN A 98 59.78 -16.31 1.58
N ILE A 99 60.33 -17.52 1.72
CA ILE A 99 59.59 -18.75 2.03
C ILE A 99 58.91 -18.61 3.39
N ALA A 100 59.65 -18.29 4.45
CA ALA A 100 59.10 -18.11 5.79
C ALA A 100 57.98 -17.06 5.83
N LYS A 101 58.19 -15.91 5.18
CA LYS A 101 57.14 -14.88 5.06
C LYS A 101 55.89 -15.39 4.33
N THR A 102 56.06 -16.19 3.28
CA THR A 102 54.94 -16.75 2.52
C THR A 102 54.18 -17.80 3.33
N GLU A 103 54.90 -18.61 4.13
CA GLU A 103 54.31 -19.56 5.08
C GLU A 103 53.52 -18.82 6.18
N ASP A 104 54.09 -17.76 6.76
CA ASP A 104 53.42 -16.91 7.75
C ASP A 104 52.16 -16.22 7.19
N ASP A 105 52.19 -15.77 5.93
CA ASP A 105 51.02 -15.23 5.24
C ASP A 105 49.91 -16.30 5.10
N ILE A 106 50.26 -17.55 4.77
CA ILE A 106 49.31 -18.66 4.65
C ILE A 106 48.72 -19.03 6.01
N ILE A 107 49.54 -19.08 7.07
CA ILE A 107 49.08 -19.40 8.43
C ILE A 107 48.07 -18.35 8.89
N ARG A 108 48.39 -17.05 8.75
CA ARG A 108 47.47 -15.96 9.11
C ARG A 108 46.16 -16.02 8.33
N ALA A 109 46.21 -16.26 7.02
CA ALA A 109 45.00 -16.39 6.22
C ALA A 109 44.13 -17.59 6.64
N ARG A 110 44.74 -18.71 7.06
CA ARG A 110 44.00 -19.89 7.57
C ARG A 110 43.33 -19.60 8.91
N GLU A 111 44.00 -18.88 9.80
CA GLU A 111 43.41 -18.45 11.07
C GLU A 111 42.22 -17.53 10.82
N GLU A 112 42.36 -16.56 9.90
CA GLU A 112 41.26 -15.66 9.50
C GLU A 112 40.08 -16.42 8.89
N ILE A 113 40.33 -17.41 8.01
CA ILE A 113 39.28 -18.29 7.47
C ILE A 113 38.55 -19.01 8.59
N LYS A 114 39.28 -19.59 9.55
CA LYS A 114 38.66 -20.31 10.67
C LYS A 114 37.73 -19.40 11.46
N THR A 115 38.18 -18.19 11.81
CA THR A 115 37.36 -17.21 12.53
C THR A 115 36.14 -16.78 11.73
N LEU A 116 36.31 -16.47 10.44
CA LEU A 116 35.21 -16.05 9.57
C LEU A 116 34.18 -17.16 9.35
N PHE A 117 34.63 -18.42 9.28
CA PHE A 117 33.74 -19.57 9.14
C PHE A 117 32.87 -19.77 10.37
N GLU A 118 33.45 -19.65 11.58
CA GLU A 118 32.70 -19.71 12.84
C GLU A 118 31.69 -18.56 12.96
N GLU A 119 32.09 -17.34 12.58
CA GLU A 119 31.19 -16.18 12.52
C GLU A 119 30.05 -16.36 11.51
N LEU A 120 30.37 -16.83 10.30
CA LEU A 120 29.38 -17.07 9.25
C LEU A 120 28.35 -18.09 9.71
N LYS A 121 28.81 -19.23 10.26
CA LYS A 121 27.91 -20.27 10.78
C LYS A 121 27.00 -19.75 11.89
N LYS A 122 27.54 -18.90 12.77
CA LYS A 122 26.76 -18.26 13.84
C LYS A 122 25.68 -17.34 13.27
N ILE A 123 26.04 -16.49 12.31
CA ILE A 123 25.11 -15.54 11.67
C ILE A 123 24.05 -16.29 10.87
N GLU A 124 24.41 -17.30 10.09
CA GLU A 124 23.47 -18.11 9.32
C GLU A 124 22.48 -18.81 10.25
N ASN A 125 22.93 -19.43 11.34
CA ASN A 125 22.05 -20.07 12.32
C ASN A 125 21.12 -19.06 12.99
N GLN A 126 21.64 -17.93 13.48
CA GLN A 126 20.86 -16.89 14.17
C GLN A 126 19.82 -16.24 13.24
N ASN A 127 20.18 -16.07 11.96
CA ASN A 127 19.32 -15.38 11.00
C ASN A 127 18.41 -16.33 10.20
N SER A 128 18.66 -17.64 10.17
CA SER A 128 17.85 -18.61 9.40
C SER A 128 16.36 -18.52 9.73
N GLU A 129 15.99 -18.63 11.00
CA GLU A 129 14.61 -18.50 11.45
C GLU A 129 14.03 -17.11 11.18
N LYS A 130 14.87 -16.07 11.35
CA LYS A 130 14.46 -14.69 11.15
C LYS A 130 14.16 -14.41 9.68
N ILE A 131 15.02 -14.88 8.79
CA ILE A 131 14.85 -14.81 7.33
C ILE A 131 13.57 -15.54 6.93
N GLY A 132 13.37 -16.76 7.39
CA GLY A 132 12.15 -17.52 7.11
C GLY A 132 10.88 -16.81 7.58
N LYS A 133 10.90 -16.21 8.78
CA LYS A 133 9.79 -15.39 9.30
C LYS A 133 9.51 -14.16 8.45
N ILE A 134 10.55 -13.41 8.07
CA ILE A 134 10.42 -12.20 7.24
C ILE A 134 9.91 -12.57 5.84
N GLU A 135 10.40 -13.67 5.24
CA GLU A 135 9.95 -14.13 3.93
C GLU A 135 8.47 -14.55 3.95
N ALA A 136 8.02 -15.24 5.00
CA ALA A 136 6.61 -15.56 5.19
C ALA A 136 5.75 -14.29 5.36
N GLN A 137 6.19 -13.35 6.20
CA GLN A 137 5.50 -12.07 6.39
C GLN A 137 5.44 -11.24 5.10
N LEU A 138 6.50 -11.25 4.29
CA LEU A 138 6.51 -10.60 2.98
C LEU A 138 5.47 -11.20 2.05
N GLU A 139 5.33 -12.52 2.04
CA GLU A 139 4.34 -13.20 1.22
C GLU A 139 2.91 -12.88 1.67
N GLU A 140 2.65 -12.86 2.98
CA GLU A 140 1.37 -12.41 3.55
C GLU A 140 1.05 -10.96 3.13
N VAL A 141 2.01 -10.05 3.27
CA VAL A 141 1.83 -8.64 2.90
C VAL A 141 1.60 -8.48 1.39
N LYS A 142 2.35 -9.20 0.55
CA LYS A 142 2.15 -9.20 -0.91
C LYS A 142 0.74 -9.68 -1.27
N ASN A 143 0.27 -10.75 -0.64
CA ASN A 143 -1.08 -11.27 -0.85
C ASN A 143 -2.15 -10.30 -0.33
N GLY A 144 -1.91 -9.63 0.80
CA GLY A 144 -2.76 -8.55 1.29
C GLY A 144 -2.88 -7.39 0.31
N ILE A 145 -1.76 -6.93 -0.26
CA ILE A 145 -1.74 -5.86 -1.28
C ILE A 145 -2.52 -6.28 -2.54
N LYS A 146 -2.34 -7.51 -3.01
CA LYS A 146 -3.10 -8.05 -4.17
C LYS A 146 -4.61 -8.02 -3.90
N LYS A 147 -5.06 -8.58 -2.77
CA LYS A 147 -6.47 -8.60 -2.38
C LYS A 147 -7.08 -7.19 -2.29
N ILE A 148 -6.37 -6.25 -1.66
CA ILE A 148 -6.86 -4.86 -1.57
C ILE A 148 -6.91 -4.21 -2.95
N SER A 149 -5.96 -4.52 -3.85
CA SER A 149 -5.99 -3.99 -5.22
C SER A 149 -7.22 -4.49 -5.97
N GLU A 150 -7.50 -5.80 -5.91
CA GLU A 150 -8.71 -6.38 -6.50
C GLU A 150 -10.00 -5.79 -5.91
N GLU A 151 -10.02 -5.50 -4.61
CA GLU A 151 -11.16 -4.86 -3.96
C GLU A 151 -11.35 -3.41 -4.44
N ILE A 152 -10.25 -2.66 -4.59
CA ILE A 152 -10.28 -1.30 -5.16
C ILE A 152 -10.84 -1.35 -6.59
N ASP A 153 -10.34 -2.24 -7.44
CA ASP A 153 -10.76 -2.34 -8.84
C ASP A 153 -12.26 -2.62 -8.94
N LYS A 154 -12.78 -3.59 -8.16
CA LYS A 154 -14.22 -3.88 -8.07
C LYS A 154 -15.04 -2.67 -7.63
N LYS A 155 -14.54 -1.90 -6.66
CA LYS A 155 -15.24 -0.71 -6.16
C LYS A 155 -15.19 0.44 -7.16
N GLU A 156 -14.11 0.57 -7.93
CA GLU A 156 -13.99 1.55 -9.01
C GLU A 156 -14.95 1.22 -10.16
N GLU A 157 -15.12 -0.06 -10.51
CA GLU A 157 -16.15 -0.52 -11.46
C GLU A 157 -17.56 -0.22 -10.97
N GLU A 158 -17.86 -0.52 -9.70
CA GLU A 158 -19.14 -0.21 -9.07
C GLU A 158 -19.44 1.29 -9.10
N LEU A 159 -18.43 2.12 -8.77
CA LEU A 159 -18.54 3.58 -8.83
C LEU A 159 -18.79 4.07 -10.26
N GLN A 160 -18.15 3.47 -11.26
CA GLN A 160 -18.34 3.82 -12.66
C GLN A 160 -19.76 3.47 -13.12
N SER A 161 -20.29 2.31 -12.73
CA SER A 161 -21.69 1.94 -12.98
C SER A 161 -22.66 2.95 -12.36
N LEU A 162 -22.43 3.37 -11.11
CA LEU A 162 -23.25 4.40 -10.46
C LEU A 162 -23.17 5.75 -11.17
N LYS A 163 -21.98 6.18 -11.62
CA LYS A 163 -21.82 7.42 -12.38
C LYS A 163 -22.63 7.40 -13.68
N SER A 164 -22.64 6.28 -14.39
CA SER A 164 -23.47 6.11 -15.60
C SER A 164 -24.96 6.21 -15.27
N LYS A 165 -25.44 5.52 -14.23
CA LYS A 165 -26.83 5.61 -13.76
C LYS A 165 -27.21 7.03 -13.36
N LEU A 166 -26.33 7.73 -12.64
CA LEU A 166 -26.51 9.13 -12.26
C LEU A 166 -26.61 10.04 -13.49
N SER A 167 -25.76 9.83 -14.51
CA SER A 167 -25.80 10.63 -15.74
C SER A 167 -27.13 10.47 -16.48
N ILE A 168 -27.65 9.23 -16.56
CA ILE A 168 -28.94 8.93 -17.19
C ILE A 168 -30.06 9.64 -16.43
N LEU A 169 -30.14 9.46 -15.11
CA LEU A 169 -31.17 10.10 -14.29
C LEU A 169 -31.12 11.63 -14.36
N LYS A 170 -29.93 12.24 -14.38
CA LYS A 170 -29.79 13.70 -14.53
C LYS A 170 -30.31 14.19 -15.88
N SER A 171 -30.19 13.38 -16.95
CA SER A 171 -30.72 13.74 -18.27
C SER A 171 -32.25 13.65 -18.37
N GLU A 172 -32.89 12.85 -17.50
CA GLU A 172 -34.34 12.70 -17.43
C GLU A 172 -35.03 13.78 -16.57
N VAL A 173 -34.26 14.47 -15.71
CA VAL A 173 -34.77 15.54 -14.85
C VAL A 173 -34.74 16.90 -15.58
N PRO A 174 -35.84 17.68 -15.55
CA PRO A 174 -35.86 19.03 -16.14
C PRO A 174 -34.74 19.93 -15.57
N ALA A 175 -34.05 20.66 -16.45
CA ALA A 175 -32.85 21.43 -16.10
C ALA A 175 -33.06 22.45 -14.97
N ASP A 176 -34.22 23.10 -14.91
CA ASP A 176 -34.52 24.09 -13.86
C ASP A 176 -34.66 23.45 -12.48
N ILE A 177 -35.23 22.25 -12.42
CA ILE A 177 -35.37 21.48 -11.19
C ILE A 177 -34.02 20.90 -10.77
N LEU A 178 -33.23 20.41 -11.72
CA LEU A 178 -31.88 19.93 -11.46
C LEU A 178 -30.97 21.03 -10.89
N LYS A 179 -31.06 22.27 -11.40
CA LYS A 179 -30.33 23.42 -10.84
C LYS A 179 -30.67 23.68 -9.38
N ILE A 180 -31.95 23.61 -9.02
CA ILE A 180 -32.41 23.76 -7.63
C ILE A 180 -31.85 22.63 -6.77
N TYR A 181 -31.93 21.39 -7.25
CA TYR A 181 -31.37 20.23 -6.57
C TYR A 181 -29.87 20.38 -6.30
N GLU A 182 -29.08 20.73 -7.32
CA GLU A 182 -27.63 20.92 -7.21
C GLU A 182 -27.27 22.04 -6.21
N SER A 183 -28.01 23.16 -6.24
CA SER A 183 -27.82 24.25 -5.26
C SER A 183 -28.09 23.81 -3.82
N LEU A 184 -29.15 23.02 -3.59
CA LEU A 184 -29.46 22.48 -2.28
C LEU A 184 -28.46 21.40 -1.85
N LYS A 185 -27.93 20.63 -2.81
CA LYS A 185 -26.92 19.59 -2.58
C LYS A 185 -25.66 20.17 -1.98
N ASP A 186 -25.16 21.27 -2.55
CA ASP A 186 -23.97 21.97 -2.08
C ASP A 186 -24.21 22.56 -0.68
N ARG A 187 -25.39 23.15 -0.44
CA ARG A 187 -25.74 23.76 0.85
C ARG A 187 -25.92 22.74 1.97
N PHE A 188 -26.47 21.56 1.66
CA PHE A 188 -26.87 20.56 2.66
C PHE A 188 -26.08 19.26 2.56
N ASN A 189 -24.89 19.31 1.97
CA ASN A 189 -23.96 18.20 1.84
C ASN A 189 -24.62 16.91 1.29
N GLY A 190 -25.48 17.03 0.28
CA GLY A 190 -26.16 15.88 -0.34
C GLY A 190 -27.51 15.49 0.25
N LEU A 191 -27.96 16.09 1.36
CA LEU A 191 -29.27 15.82 1.95
C LEU A 191 -30.28 16.90 1.53
N VAL A 192 -30.82 16.71 0.33
CA VAL A 192 -31.68 17.65 -0.41
C VAL A 192 -33.16 17.43 -0.07
N PHE A 193 -33.52 16.23 0.40
CA PHE A 193 -34.85 15.86 0.87
C PHE A 193 -34.96 15.89 2.40
N ALA A 194 -36.15 16.23 2.91
CA ALA A 194 -36.49 16.17 4.33
C ALA A 194 -37.86 15.50 4.54
N ASP A 195 -37.94 14.63 5.54
CA ASP A 195 -39.20 14.05 6.00
C ASP A 195 -39.99 15.11 6.79
N ILE A 196 -41.30 15.18 6.57
CA ILE A 196 -42.21 16.07 7.31
C ILE A 196 -43.33 15.34 8.03
N SER A 197 -43.29 14.00 8.09
CA SER A 197 -44.36 13.16 8.64
C SER A 197 -44.71 13.48 10.11
N SER A 198 -43.76 14.05 10.85
CA SER A 198 -43.93 14.53 12.23
C SER A 198 -44.63 15.88 12.37
N GLY A 199 -45.01 16.53 11.27
CA GLY A 199 -45.48 17.93 11.25
C GLY A 199 -44.36 18.97 11.38
N SER A 200 -43.11 18.52 11.40
CA SER A 200 -41.90 19.38 11.42
C SER A 200 -40.93 18.96 10.33
N CYS A 201 -40.13 19.89 9.81
CA CYS A 201 -39.09 19.57 8.84
C CYS A 201 -37.90 18.89 9.51
N GLU A 202 -37.69 17.59 9.29
CA GLU A 202 -36.54 16.86 9.87
C GLU A 202 -35.17 17.39 9.39
N GLY A 203 -35.14 18.19 8.31
CA GLY A 203 -33.92 18.83 7.83
C GLY A 203 -33.53 20.11 8.56
N CYS A 204 -34.48 20.92 9.04
CA CYS A 204 -34.20 22.21 9.69
C CYS A 204 -34.82 22.38 11.08
N GLY A 205 -35.59 21.39 11.55
CA GLY A 205 -36.20 21.36 12.88
C GLY A 205 -37.43 22.24 13.06
N ILE A 206 -37.89 22.96 12.04
CA ILE A 206 -39.01 23.90 12.17
C ILE A 206 -40.34 23.16 12.06
N THR A 207 -41.21 23.37 13.04
CA THR A 207 -42.59 22.88 13.05
C THR A 207 -43.48 23.75 12.17
N PHE A 208 -44.30 23.12 11.34
CA PHE A 208 -45.24 23.83 10.47
C PHE A 208 -46.54 24.14 11.22
N SER A 209 -47.13 25.30 10.95
CA SER A 209 -48.51 25.54 11.35
C SER A 209 -49.46 24.56 10.63
N PRO A 210 -50.66 24.28 11.17
CA PRO A 210 -51.63 23.38 10.53
C PRO A 210 -51.97 23.78 9.08
N ALA A 211 -52.03 25.09 8.79
CA ALA A 211 -52.29 25.61 7.46
C ALA A 211 -51.11 25.37 6.49
N GLU A 212 -49.87 25.59 6.95
CA GLU A 212 -48.66 25.31 6.16
C GLU A 212 -48.51 23.81 5.90
N PHE A 213 -48.74 22.97 6.90
CA PHE A 213 -48.67 21.51 6.76
C PHE A 213 -49.72 20.98 5.78
N ALA A 214 -50.96 21.46 5.85
CA ALA A 214 -52.01 21.10 4.89
C ALA A 214 -51.67 21.56 3.46
N LYS A 215 -51.05 22.75 3.31
CA LYS A 215 -50.57 23.25 2.01
C LYS A 215 -49.44 22.38 1.46
N LEU A 216 -48.43 22.06 2.28
CA LEU A 216 -47.30 21.21 1.89
C LEU A 216 -47.75 19.83 1.46
N ASN A 217 -48.68 19.19 2.19
CA ASN A 217 -49.22 17.89 1.79
C ASN A 217 -49.90 17.90 0.41
N ARG A 218 -50.55 19.01 0.03
CA ARG A 218 -51.10 19.18 -1.33
C ARG A 218 -50.00 19.38 -2.37
N GLU A 219 -48.96 20.13 -2.03
CA GLU A 219 -47.82 20.37 -2.92
C GLU A 219 -46.97 19.11 -3.14
N ILE A 220 -46.80 18.27 -2.11
CA ILE A 220 -46.14 16.95 -2.19
C ILE A 220 -46.89 16.04 -3.16
N LYS A 221 -48.22 15.95 -3.06
CA LYS A 221 -49.06 15.19 -4.00
C LYS A 221 -48.93 15.68 -5.45
N ASN A 222 -48.55 16.93 -5.63
CA ASN A 222 -48.28 17.55 -6.92
C ASN A 222 -46.78 17.57 -7.27
N GLY A 223 -45.91 16.84 -6.55
CA GLY A 223 -44.47 16.76 -6.77
C GLY A 223 -43.71 18.09 -6.69
N LYS A 224 -44.26 19.09 -6.00
CA LYS A 224 -43.71 20.45 -5.84
C LYS A 224 -43.40 20.81 -4.39
N GLY A 225 -43.58 19.87 -3.46
CA GLY A 225 -43.37 20.10 -2.04
C GLY A 225 -41.94 20.56 -1.74
N ARG A 226 -41.80 21.77 -1.20
CA ARG A 226 -40.54 22.29 -0.67
C ARG A 226 -40.77 22.96 0.67
N CYS A 227 -39.87 22.75 1.62
CA CYS A 227 -39.92 23.42 2.91
C CYS A 227 -39.81 24.94 2.70
N PRO A 228 -40.76 25.77 3.19
CA PRO A 228 -40.72 27.22 3.02
C PRO A 228 -39.55 27.88 3.76
N TYR A 229 -38.98 27.20 4.76
CA TYR A 229 -37.91 27.74 5.61
C TYR A 229 -36.50 27.40 5.10
N CYS A 230 -36.22 26.12 4.80
CA CYS A 230 -34.90 25.70 4.35
C CYS A 230 -34.79 25.41 2.84
N GLY A 231 -35.91 25.40 2.12
CA GLY A 231 -35.95 25.18 0.68
C GLY A 231 -35.75 23.73 0.21
N ARG A 232 -35.46 22.78 1.12
CA ARG A 232 -35.35 21.35 0.81
C ARG A 232 -36.64 20.80 0.19
N PHE A 233 -36.50 19.81 -0.68
CA PHE A 233 -37.65 19.01 -1.10
C PHE A 233 -38.20 18.27 0.11
N VAL A 234 -39.51 18.10 0.18
CA VAL A 234 -40.15 17.42 1.30
C VAL A 234 -40.93 16.20 0.83
N PHE A 235 -40.93 15.17 1.67
CA PHE A 235 -41.74 13.98 1.48
C PHE A 235 -42.39 13.57 2.79
N THR A 236 -43.42 12.74 2.69
CA THR A 236 -44.09 12.08 3.82
C THR A 236 -44.03 10.59 3.58
N LYS A 237 -43.70 9.82 4.62
CA LYS A 237 -43.73 8.34 4.55
C LYS A 237 -45.16 7.81 4.61
#